data_AF-W7B6J0-F1
#
_entry.id   AF-W7B6J0-F1
#
_cell.length_a   1.000
_cell.length_b   1.000
_cell.length_c   1.000
_cell.angle_alpha   90.00
_cell.angle_beta   90.00
_cell.angle_gamma   90.00
#
_symmetry.space_group_name_H-M   'P 1'
#
loop_
_entity.id
_entity.type
_entity.pdbx_description
1 polymer ?
#
loop_
_entity_poly.entity_id
_entity_poly.type
_entity_poly.pdbx_seq_one_letter_code
_entity_poly.pdbx_strand_id
1 'polypeptide(L)'
;MKKAISLGLALLLLFTTLSGCSSPKSNFTSTLRQFSLNEQYTLNVQTTMNEFVNHGQNALFKNLEKGDSLSAKVSIDEKQKTTFADVNVYKSRVPFHFEALQNNKTGRVYIPVNTLYELNEDSKQVFGKDGQEILDFVLAHNTALKAKYLDFYETAQNLLGFTINQVAAEKQANEIRRLEKETLQVLYDFLNQMDESDFKQEKGRKISLQLDKQDLSELASEVMQVWDKDDAAVRLLSTGKEISKTEAKRIWSDLKETSKAEMKKLVAAKDEDLSVQLTLAQDADSKFKDLKIRTLRTAAGNETLFDFSTDIEALPFEVVQKMPEENKIVNKKELDKAISDGLKKYLEATR
;
A
#
# COMPACT_ATOMS: atom_id res chain seq x y z
N MET A 1 3.27 3.24 43.06
CA MET A 1 2.88 2.92 41.67
C MET A 1 2.14 1.58 41.55
N LYS A 2 1.11 1.34 42.39
CA LYS A 2 0.20 0.17 42.27
C LYS A 2 -1.28 0.54 42.50
N LYS A 3 -1.62 1.84 42.47
CA LYS A 3 -2.99 2.36 42.61
C LYS A 3 -3.45 3.24 41.43
N ALA A 4 -2.61 3.40 40.40
CA ALA A 4 -2.97 4.08 39.15
C ALA A 4 -3.47 3.13 38.05
N ILE A 5 -3.17 1.82 38.18
CA ILE A 5 -3.60 0.79 37.22
C ILE A 5 -5.06 0.35 37.51
N SER A 6 -5.53 0.50 38.74
CA SER A 6 -6.91 0.18 39.13
C SER A 6 -7.95 1.24 38.72
N LEU A 7 -7.54 2.50 38.50
CA LEU A 7 -8.44 3.55 37.99
C LEU A 7 -8.65 3.43 36.46
N GLY A 8 -7.61 3.02 35.72
CA GLY A 8 -7.71 2.76 34.28
C GLY A 8 -8.57 1.56 33.94
N LEU A 9 -8.52 0.48 34.75
CA LEU A 9 -9.41 -0.67 34.59
C LEU A 9 -10.87 -0.38 35.00
N ALA A 10 -11.08 0.49 35.99
CA ALA A 10 -12.42 0.92 36.40
C ALA A 10 -13.09 1.85 35.36
N LEU A 11 -12.32 2.69 34.67
CA LEU A 11 -12.79 3.48 33.51
C LEU A 11 -13.11 2.58 32.30
N LEU A 12 -12.30 1.56 32.04
CA LEU A 12 -12.59 0.55 31.00
C LEU A 12 -13.87 -0.25 31.29
N LEU A 13 -14.15 -0.56 32.57
CA LEU A 13 -15.38 -1.25 32.98
C LEU A 13 -16.62 -0.32 32.96
N LEU A 14 -16.43 0.99 33.12
CA LEU A 14 -17.50 1.99 32.94
C LEU A 14 -17.87 2.18 31.45
N PHE A 15 -16.93 1.96 30.51
CA PHE A 15 -17.26 1.91 29.08
C PHE A 15 -17.96 0.61 28.65
N THR A 16 -17.86 -0.47 29.42
CA THR A 16 -18.59 -1.73 29.14
C THR A 16 -20.03 -1.76 29.67
N THR A 17 -20.49 -0.72 30.38
CA THR A 17 -21.85 -0.67 30.98
C THR A 17 -22.76 0.43 30.43
N LEU A 18 -22.36 1.14 29.37
CA LEU A 18 -23.24 2.02 28.61
C LEU A 18 -23.58 1.39 27.25
N SER A 19 -24.31 0.29 27.30
CA SER A 19 -25.15 -0.19 26.20
C SER A 19 -26.36 0.76 26.05
N GLY A 20 -26.08 2.02 25.68
CA GLY A 20 -27.08 3.08 25.56
C GLY A 20 -26.44 4.37 25.03
N CYS A 21 -26.55 4.56 23.70
CA CYS A 21 -26.10 5.73 22.93
C CYS A 21 -24.57 5.89 22.76
N SER A 22 -23.88 4.93 22.14
CA SER A 22 -22.61 5.25 21.47
C SER A 22 -22.90 5.97 20.15
N SER A 23 -22.22 7.09 19.91
CA SER A 23 -22.37 7.84 18.66
C SER A 23 -21.81 7.08 17.48
N PRO A 24 -22.29 7.33 16.24
CA PRO A 24 -21.69 6.77 15.03
C PRO A 24 -20.18 7.02 14.96
N LYS A 25 -19.74 8.24 15.32
CA LYS A 25 -18.33 8.60 15.45
C LYS A 25 -17.56 7.69 16.41
N SER A 26 -18.06 7.51 17.63
CA SER A 26 -17.41 6.67 18.64
C SER A 26 -17.30 5.21 18.19
N ASN A 27 -18.34 4.67 17.55
CA ASN A 27 -18.30 3.32 16.99
C ASN A 27 -17.32 3.21 15.82
N PHE A 28 -17.24 4.22 14.95
CA PHE A 28 -16.31 4.26 13.83
C PHE A 28 -14.85 4.27 14.31
N THR A 29 -14.49 5.22 15.17
CA THR A 29 -13.10 5.38 15.63
C THR A 29 -12.64 4.24 16.54
N SER A 30 -13.52 3.72 17.40
CA SER A 30 -13.20 2.57 18.25
C SER A 30 -12.99 1.28 17.46
N THR A 31 -13.76 1.05 16.39
CA THR A 31 -13.60 -0.13 15.52
C THR A 31 -12.25 -0.10 14.81
N LEU A 32 -11.87 1.03 14.22
CA LEU A 32 -10.56 1.17 13.57
C LEU A 32 -9.41 1.01 14.58
N ARG A 33 -9.58 1.57 15.79
CA ARG A 33 -8.60 1.40 16.86
C ARG A 33 -8.48 -0.07 17.28
N GLN A 34 -9.58 -0.79 17.48
CA GLN A 34 -9.54 -2.21 17.80
C GLN A 34 -8.84 -3.01 16.71
N PHE A 35 -9.13 -2.74 15.44
CA PHE A 35 -8.44 -3.37 14.32
C PHE A 35 -6.92 -3.11 14.35
N SER A 36 -6.50 -1.86 14.61
CA SER A 36 -5.07 -1.49 14.71
C SER A 36 -4.30 -2.20 15.82
N LEU A 37 -5.00 -2.75 16.83
CA LEU A 37 -4.40 -3.51 17.93
C LEU A 37 -4.30 -5.01 17.63
N ASN A 38 -4.84 -5.48 16.51
CA ASN A 38 -4.71 -6.89 16.11
C ASN A 38 -3.28 -7.17 15.64
N GLU A 39 -2.61 -8.08 16.34
CA GLU A 39 -1.24 -8.48 16.01
C GLU A 39 -1.17 -9.45 14.80
N GLN A 40 -2.29 -10.04 14.41
CA GLN A 40 -2.39 -11.00 13.31
C GLN A 40 -3.69 -10.75 12.54
N TYR A 41 -3.59 -10.51 11.24
CA TYR A 41 -4.76 -10.25 10.39
C TYR A 41 -4.47 -10.55 8.92
N THR A 42 -5.54 -10.81 8.16
CA THR A 42 -5.52 -10.91 6.71
C THR A 42 -6.55 -9.95 6.14
N LEU A 43 -6.12 -9.15 5.17
CA LEU A 43 -6.96 -8.21 4.43
C LEU A 43 -7.01 -8.59 2.96
N ASN A 44 -8.17 -8.42 2.35
CA ASN A 44 -8.31 -8.33 0.91
C ASN A 44 -8.60 -6.87 0.55
N VAL A 45 -7.76 -6.29 -0.32
CA VAL A 45 -7.86 -4.90 -0.76
C VAL A 45 -8.12 -4.91 -2.26
N GLN A 46 -9.23 -4.34 -2.70
CA GLN A 46 -9.57 -4.22 -4.11
C GLN A 46 -9.79 -2.76 -4.48
N THR A 47 -8.97 -2.21 -5.36
CA THR A 47 -9.13 -0.89 -5.93
C THR A 47 -9.59 -1.00 -7.38
N THR A 48 -10.68 -0.33 -7.72
CA THR A 48 -11.24 -0.26 -9.07
C THR A 48 -11.37 1.19 -9.50
N MET A 49 -10.99 1.46 -10.75
CA MET A 49 -11.21 2.75 -11.40
C MET A 49 -12.49 2.71 -12.22
N ASN A 50 -13.54 3.27 -11.64
CA ASN A 50 -14.89 3.27 -12.22
C ASN A 50 -14.96 4.25 -13.40
N GLU A 51 -14.34 5.41 -13.24
CA GLU A 51 -14.30 6.48 -14.23
C GLU A 51 -13.02 7.31 -14.08
N PHE A 52 -12.42 7.70 -15.20
CA PHE A 52 -11.26 8.58 -15.24
C PHE A 52 -11.24 9.34 -16.55
N VAL A 53 -11.43 10.66 -16.48
CA VAL A 53 -11.30 11.56 -17.63
C VAL A 53 -9.88 12.12 -17.60
N ASN A 54 -9.04 11.61 -18.50
CA ASN A 54 -7.64 12.01 -18.59
C ASN A 54 -7.52 13.42 -19.19
N HIS A 55 -7.58 14.45 -18.35
CA HIS A 55 -7.34 15.84 -18.76
C HIS A 55 -5.84 16.19 -18.94
N GLY A 56 -4.95 15.20 -19.08
CA GLY A 56 -3.56 15.42 -19.45
C GLY A 56 -2.68 16.12 -18.41
N GLN A 57 -3.16 16.31 -17.16
CA GLN A 57 -2.49 17.21 -16.20
C GLN A 57 -1.65 16.54 -15.11
N ASN A 58 -1.59 15.21 -15.01
CA ASN A 58 -0.79 14.57 -13.96
C ASN A 58 -0.05 13.33 -14.46
N ALA A 59 1.29 13.38 -14.37
CA ALA A 59 2.18 12.28 -14.72
C ALA A 59 1.88 11.00 -13.92
N LEU A 60 1.36 11.12 -12.68
CA LEU A 60 0.99 9.99 -11.82
C LEU A 60 -0.18 9.17 -12.39
N PHE A 61 -1.03 9.78 -13.21
CA PHE A 61 -2.23 9.14 -13.75
C PHE A 61 -2.19 8.97 -15.28
N LYS A 62 -1.09 9.33 -15.93
CA LYS A 62 -0.96 9.36 -17.40
C LYS A 62 -1.16 8.00 -18.07
N ASN A 63 -1.00 6.91 -17.31
CA ASN A 63 -1.09 5.54 -17.79
C ASN A 63 -2.24 4.75 -17.14
N LEU A 64 -3.20 5.43 -16.51
CA LEU A 64 -4.35 4.81 -15.87
C LEU A 64 -5.55 4.87 -16.81
N GLU A 65 -6.21 3.74 -16.99
CA GLU A 65 -7.38 3.60 -17.86
C GLU A 65 -8.59 3.07 -17.10
N LYS A 66 -9.79 3.41 -17.57
CA LYS A 66 -11.03 2.84 -17.03
C LYS A 66 -10.97 1.31 -17.08
N GLY A 67 -11.27 0.66 -15.96
CA GLY A 67 -11.20 -0.78 -15.81
C GLY A 67 -9.85 -1.31 -15.35
N ASP A 68 -8.82 -0.47 -15.22
CA ASP A 68 -7.64 -0.82 -14.46
C ASP A 68 -8.04 -1.11 -13.00
N SER A 69 -7.47 -2.17 -12.44
CA SER A 69 -7.74 -2.58 -11.07
C SER A 69 -6.52 -3.19 -10.39
N LEU A 70 -6.52 -3.11 -9.07
CA LEU A 70 -5.54 -3.70 -8.18
C LEU A 70 -6.29 -4.53 -7.14
N SER A 71 -5.94 -5.80 -7.00
CA SER A 71 -6.41 -6.64 -5.90
C SER A 71 -5.20 -7.13 -5.14
N ALA A 72 -5.19 -7.00 -3.83
CA ALA A 72 -4.10 -7.45 -2.97
C ALA A 72 -4.65 -8.17 -1.74
N LYS A 73 -4.26 -9.43 -1.54
CA LYS A 73 -4.46 -10.15 -0.30
C LYS A 73 -3.18 -10.04 0.53
N VAL A 74 -3.28 -9.45 1.71
CA VAL A 74 -2.14 -9.21 2.59
C VAL A 74 -2.38 -9.85 3.94
N SER A 75 -1.48 -10.74 4.37
CA SER A 75 -1.48 -11.36 5.69
C SER A 75 -0.30 -10.85 6.49
N ILE A 76 -0.56 -10.35 7.69
CA ILE A 76 0.45 -9.77 8.59
C ILE A 76 0.46 -10.55 9.90
N ASP A 77 1.66 -10.92 10.34
CA ASP A 77 1.93 -11.51 11.65
C ASP A 77 2.99 -10.66 12.37
N GLU A 78 2.56 -9.78 13.27
CA GLU A 78 3.43 -8.91 14.06
C GLU A 78 4.24 -9.69 15.10
N LYS A 79 3.75 -10.86 15.55
CA LYS A 79 4.47 -11.71 16.51
C LYS A 79 5.71 -12.31 15.87
N GLN A 80 5.57 -12.82 14.65
CA GLN A 80 6.67 -13.37 13.86
C GLN A 80 7.43 -12.30 13.07
N LYS A 81 6.87 -11.09 12.97
CA LYS A 81 7.38 -9.99 12.14
C LYS A 81 7.49 -10.42 10.69
N THR A 82 6.39 -10.93 10.13
CA THR A 82 6.33 -11.43 8.75
C THR A 82 5.08 -10.94 8.05
N THR A 83 5.21 -10.62 6.77
CA THR A 83 4.09 -10.24 5.90
C THR A 83 4.11 -11.11 4.64
N PHE A 84 2.95 -11.59 4.20
CA PHE A 84 2.75 -12.15 2.88
C PHE A 84 1.79 -11.25 2.09
N ALA A 85 2.10 -11.00 0.82
CA ALA A 85 1.27 -10.26 -0.09
C ALA A 85 1.11 -11.06 -1.41
N ASP A 86 -0.13 -11.25 -1.83
CA ASP A 86 -0.54 -11.77 -3.13
C ASP A 86 -1.24 -10.62 -3.85
N VAL A 87 -0.67 -10.15 -4.95
CA VAL A 87 -1.05 -8.94 -5.65
C VAL A 87 -1.36 -9.25 -7.10
N ASN A 88 -2.56 -8.89 -7.51
CA ASN A 88 -3.07 -8.99 -8.86
C ASN A 88 -3.31 -7.58 -9.40
N VAL A 89 -2.65 -7.24 -10.49
CA VAL A 89 -2.82 -5.96 -11.19
C VAL A 89 -3.45 -6.26 -12.54
N TYR A 90 -4.56 -5.60 -12.85
CA TYR A 90 -5.10 -5.60 -14.20
C TYR A 90 -4.89 -4.22 -14.79
N LYS A 91 -4.00 -4.13 -15.78
CA LYS A 91 -3.60 -2.87 -16.39
C LYS A 91 -3.71 -2.94 -17.90
N SER A 92 -4.47 -2.03 -18.53
CA SER A 92 -4.67 -1.98 -19.98
C SER A 92 -5.02 -3.36 -20.57
N ARG A 93 -5.89 -4.08 -19.86
CA ARG A 93 -6.34 -5.46 -20.15
C ARG A 93 -5.32 -6.58 -19.93
N VAL A 94 -4.14 -6.26 -19.42
CA VAL A 94 -3.11 -7.25 -19.11
C VAL A 94 -3.12 -7.56 -17.61
N PRO A 95 -3.38 -8.82 -17.22
CA PRO A 95 -3.23 -9.25 -15.85
C PRO A 95 -1.75 -9.42 -15.51
N PHE A 96 -1.34 -9.02 -14.31
CA PHE A 96 -0.06 -9.33 -13.71
C PHE A 96 -0.31 -9.87 -12.32
N HIS A 97 0.39 -10.94 -11.97
CA HIS A 97 0.32 -11.55 -10.64
C HIS A 97 1.71 -11.54 -10.02
N PHE A 98 1.77 -11.16 -8.74
CA PHE A 98 2.98 -11.07 -7.97
C PHE A 98 2.73 -11.52 -6.54
N GLU A 99 3.65 -12.31 -6.01
CA GLU A 99 3.66 -12.70 -4.61
C GLU A 99 4.95 -12.22 -3.95
N ALA A 100 4.84 -11.81 -2.69
CA ALA A 100 5.99 -11.46 -1.87
C ALA A 100 5.83 -11.93 -0.43
N LEU A 101 6.95 -12.36 0.13
CA LEU A 101 7.14 -12.63 1.54
C LEU A 101 8.15 -11.64 2.11
N GLN A 102 7.76 -10.87 3.11
CA GLN A 102 8.61 -9.85 3.74
C GLN A 102 8.96 -10.24 5.18
N ASN A 103 10.25 -10.19 5.48
CA ASN A 103 10.75 -10.23 6.84
C ASN A 103 10.73 -8.82 7.42
N ASN A 104 9.76 -8.54 8.28
CA ASN A 104 9.61 -7.22 8.88
C ASN A 104 10.78 -6.91 9.84
N LYS A 105 11.44 -7.90 10.43
CA LYS A 105 12.62 -7.62 11.27
C LYS A 105 13.79 -7.04 10.48
N THR A 106 14.06 -7.56 9.28
CA THR A 106 15.24 -7.18 8.47
C THR A 106 14.91 -6.28 7.28
N GLY A 107 13.63 -6.14 6.93
CA GLY A 107 13.17 -5.46 5.73
C GLY A 107 13.34 -6.28 4.45
N ARG A 108 13.91 -7.50 4.50
CA ARG A 108 14.12 -8.33 3.30
C ARG A 108 12.80 -8.76 2.67
N VAL A 109 12.77 -8.74 1.34
CA VAL A 109 11.61 -9.15 0.52
C VAL A 109 12.01 -10.31 -0.37
N TYR A 110 11.24 -11.38 -0.30
CA TYR A 110 11.44 -12.62 -1.03
C TYR A 110 10.30 -12.83 -2.01
N ILE A 111 10.63 -13.03 -3.29
CA ILE A 111 9.68 -13.19 -4.39
C ILE A 111 9.77 -14.64 -4.86
N PRO A 112 8.70 -15.44 -4.80
CA PRO A 112 8.74 -16.81 -5.34
C PRO A 112 9.04 -16.77 -6.83
N VAL A 113 10.07 -17.50 -7.28
CA VAL A 113 10.41 -17.57 -8.71
C VAL A 113 9.28 -18.22 -9.49
N ASN A 114 8.50 -19.10 -8.85
CA ASN A 114 7.33 -19.76 -9.44
C ASN A 114 6.36 -18.78 -10.13
N THR A 115 6.24 -17.55 -9.63
CA THR A 115 5.40 -16.51 -10.24
C THR A 115 5.81 -16.21 -11.69
N LEU A 116 7.10 -16.30 -12.04
CA LEU A 116 7.59 -16.15 -13.41
C LEU A 116 7.24 -17.33 -14.31
N TYR A 117 7.14 -18.53 -13.74
CA TYR A 117 6.75 -19.76 -14.46
C TYR A 117 5.25 -19.86 -14.74
N GLU A 118 4.45 -19.11 -13.98
CA GLU A 118 2.98 -19.12 -14.02
C GLU A 118 2.41 -17.86 -14.67
N LEU A 119 3.26 -17.03 -15.29
CA LEU A 119 2.81 -15.91 -16.11
C LEU A 119 1.88 -16.42 -17.21
N ASN A 120 0.68 -15.84 -17.28
CA ASN A 120 -0.26 -16.15 -18.36
C ASN A 120 0.23 -15.54 -19.69
N GLU A 121 -0.32 -16.03 -20.79
CA GLU A 121 0.10 -15.61 -22.13
C GLU A 121 -0.12 -14.11 -22.41
N ASP A 122 -1.15 -13.50 -21.83
CA ASP A 122 -1.39 -12.06 -21.97
C ASP A 122 -0.31 -11.23 -21.24
N SER A 123 0.13 -11.66 -20.05
CA SER A 123 1.27 -11.05 -19.34
C SER A 123 2.56 -11.18 -20.13
N LYS A 124 2.78 -12.34 -20.77
CA LYS A 124 4.01 -12.59 -21.55
C LYS A 124 4.11 -11.72 -22.79
N GLN A 125 2.98 -11.38 -23.42
CA GLN A 125 2.95 -10.52 -24.61
C GLN A 125 3.56 -9.13 -24.36
N VAL A 126 3.62 -8.66 -23.11
CA VAL A 126 4.25 -7.39 -22.72
C VAL A 126 5.74 -7.35 -23.07
N PHE A 127 6.41 -8.50 -23.07
CA PHE A 127 7.82 -8.60 -23.45
C PHE A 127 8.04 -8.58 -24.97
N GLY A 128 6.96 -8.56 -25.76
CA GLY A 128 7.03 -8.76 -27.20
C GLY A 128 7.45 -10.19 -27.57
N LYS A 129 7.44 -10.50 -28.87
CA LYS A 129 7.75 -11.86 -29.35
C LYS A 129 9.15 -12.32 -28.93
N ASP A 130 10.17 -11.50 -29.18
CA ASP A 130 11.56 -11.87 -28.88
C ASP A 130 11.80 -11.99 -27.38
N GLY A 131 11.22 -11.08 -26.58
CA GLY A 131 11.32 -11.13 -25.12
C GLY A 131 10.60 -12.34 -24.54
N GLN A 132 9.45 -12.73 -25.09
CA GLN A 132 8.76 -13.97 -24.71
C GLN A 132 9.60 -15.21 -25.05
N GLU A 133 10.18 -15.30 -26.25
CA GLU A 133 11.04 -16.43 -26.63
C GLU A 133 12.27 -16.55 -25.72
N ILE A 134 12.86 -15.43 -25.32
CA ILE A 134 13.97 -15.39 -24.37
C ILE A 134 13.52 -15.85 -22.99
N LEU A 135 12.41 -15.32 -22.48
CA LEU A 135 11.86 -15.69 -21.18
C LEU A 135 11.54 -17.19 -21.11
N ASP A 136 10.80 -17.71 -22.09
CA ASP A 136 10.42 -19.12 -22.17
C ASP A 136 11.68 -20.02 -22.24
N PHE A 137 12.71 -19.60 -22.98
CA PHE A 137 13.99 -20.33 -23.02
C PHE A 137 14.68 -20.35 -21.66
N VAL A 138 14.78 -19.21 -20.97
CA VAL A 138 15.39 -19.10 -19.65
C VAL A 138 14.67 -20.00 -18.65
N LEU A 139 13.34 -19.92 -18.60
CA LEU A 139 12.52 -20.72 -17.69
C LEU A 139 12.66 -22.22 -17.97
N ALA A 140 12.65 -22.63 -19.24
CA ALA A 140 12.81 -24.04 -19.62
C ALA A 140 14.18 -24.63 -19.23
N HIS A 141 15.25 -23.83 -19.24
CA HIS A 141 16.61 -24.30 -18.92
C HIS A 141 17.00 -24.13 -17.45
N ASN A 142 16.15 -23.47 -16.65
CA ASN A 142 16.42 -23.16 -15.25
C ASN A 142 15.34 -23.66 -14.29
N THR A 143 14.66 -24.77 -14.62
CA THR A 143 13.54 -25.35 -13.85
C THR A 143 13.82 -25.60 -12.36
N ALA A 144 15.08 -25.81 -11.96
CA ALA A 144 15.49 -25.92 -10.56
C ALA A 144 15.19 -24.64 -9.75
N LEU A 145 15.08 -23.47 -10.39
CA LEU A 145 14.74 -22.22 -9.75
C LEU A 145 13.25 -22.13 -9.38
N LYS A 146 12.37 -22.92 -10.00
CA LYS A 146 10.91 -22.85 -9.81
C LYS A 146 10.50 -22.95 -8.34
N ALA A 147 11.19 -23.76 -7.55
CA ALA A 147 10.92 -23.97 -6.12
C ALA A 147 11.69 -23.01 -5.19
N LYS A 148 12.30 -21.96 -5.73
CA LYS A 148 13.14 -21.00 -4.99
C LYS A 148 12.51 -19.61 -4.92
N TYR A 149 13.15 -18.76 -4.14
CA TYR A 149 12.82 -17.34 -3.97
C TYR A 149 13.96 -16.47 -4.47
N LEU A 150 13.63 -15.35 -5.10
CA LEU A 150 14.54 -14.23 -5.31
C LEU A 150 14.54 -13.37 -4.05
N ASP A 151 15.70 -13.09 -3.49
CA ASP A 151 15.84 -11.95 -2.59
C ASP A 151 15.87 -10.69 -3.46
N PHE A 152 14.86 -9.82 -3.31
CA PHE A 152 14.70 -8.63 -4.15
C PHE A 152 15.96 -7.76 -4.14
N TYR A 153 16.57 -7.57 -2.96
CA TYR A 153 17.73 -6.69 -2.82
C TYR A 153 18.97 -7.32 -3.44
N GLU A 154 19.27 -8.59 -3.14
CA GLU A 154 20.43 -9.27 -3.73
C GLU A 154 20.30 -9.40 -5.25
N THR A 155 19.07 -9.65 -5.74
CA THR A 155 18.78 -9.74 -7.17
C THR A 155 18.97 -8.38 -7.85
N ALA A 156 18.42 -7.30 -7.27
CA ALA A 156 18.59 -5.95 -7.79
C ALA A 156 20.07 -5.50 -7.78
N GLN A 157 20.83 -5.81 -6.73
CA GLN A 157 22.27 -5.55 -6.69
C GLN A 157 23.02 -6.22 -7.83
N ASN A 158 22.74 -7.52 -8.07
CA ASN A 158 23.42 -8.28 -9.11
C ASN A 158 23.04 -7.82 -10.53
N LEU A 159 21.77 -7.43 -10.75
CA LEU A 159 21.28 -6.99 -12.05
C LEU A 159 21.66 -5.54 -12.39
N LEU A 160 21.55 -4.64 -11.41
CA LEU A 160 21.69 -3.19 -11.64
C LEU A 160 23.08 -2.66 -11.25
N GLY A 161 23.91 -3.48 -10.59
CA GLY A 161 25.28 -3.11 -10.21
C GLY A 161 25.37 -2.12 -9.04
N PHE A 162 24.26 -1.77 -8.39
CA PHE A 162 24.26 -0.93 -7.20
C PHE A 162 24.49 -1.76 -5.93
N THR A 163 25.21 -1.21 -4.95
CA THR A 163 25.39 -1.87 -3.64
C THR A 163 24.29 -1.42 -2.68
N ILE A 164 23.32 -2.30 -2.41
CA ILE A 164 22.30 -2.08 -1.39
C ILE A 164 22.93 -2.32 -0.01
N ASN A 165 23.16 -1.25 0.73
CA ASN A 165 23.65 -1.34 2.11
C ASN A 165 22.53 -1.86 3.01
N GLN A 166 22.66 -3.08 3.54
CA GLN A 166 21.67 -3.69 4.44
C GLN A 166 21.35 -2.82 5.66
N VAL A 167 22.35 -2.15 6.24
CA VAL A 167 22.14 -1.21 7.36
C VAL A 167 21.30 -0.01 6.92
N ALA A 168 21.42 0.42 5.67
CA ALA A 168 20.56 1.48 5.12
C ALA A 168 19.12 0.96 4.90
N ALA A 169 18.95 -0.26 4.38
CA ALA A 169 17.63 -0.87 4.22
C ALA A 169 16.90 -1.07 5.56
N GLU A 170 17.60 -1.53 6.60
CA GLU A 170 17.04 -1.65 7.96
C GLU A 170 16.66 -0.28 8.54
N LYS A 171 17.50 0.74 8.36
CA LYS A 171 17.19 2.11 8.78
C LYS A 171 15.97 2.66 8.04
N GLN A 172 15.87 2.41 6.74
CA GLN A 172 14.73 2.82 5.93
C GLN A 172 13.44 2.14 6.40
N ALA A 173 13.47 0.82 6.63
CA ALA A 173 12.32 0.07 7.12
C ALA A 173 11.85 0.57 8.50
N ASN A 174 12.77 0.90 9.39
CA ASN A 174 12.43 1.49 10.69
C ASN A 174 11.84 2.90 10.55
N GLU A 175 12.37 3.72 9.65
CA GLU A 175 11.85 5.07 9.41
C GLU A 175 10.46 5.03 8.76
N ILE A 176 10.22 4.10 7.82
CA ILE A 176 8.90 3.84 7.23
C ILE A 176 7.90 3.49 8.34
N ARG A 177 8.22 2.51 9.20
CA ARG A 177 7.34 2.14 10.32
C ARG A 177 7.02 3.29 11.27
N ARG A 178 8.04 4.10 11.57
CA ARG A 178 7.86 5.27 12.43
C ARG A 178 6.87 6.25 11.79
N LEU A 179 7.05 6.55 10.50
CA LEU A 179 6.18 7.44 9.75
C LEU A 179 4.77 6.88 9.55
N GLU A 180 4.61 5.58 9.30
CA GLU A 180 3.31 4.91 9.25
C GLU A 180 2.56 5.10 10.57
N LYS A 181 3.22 4.84 11.71
CA LYS A 181 2.62 5.01 13.03
C LYS A 181 2.22 6.46 13.32
N GLU A 182 3.08 7.42 13.00
CA GLU A 182 2.79 8.85 13.21
C GLU A 182 1.67 9.34 12.27
N THR A 183 1.64 8.88 11.02
CA THR A 183 0.58 9.20 10.06
C THR A 183 -0.75 8.60 10.49
N LEU A 184 -0.78 7.35 10.96
CA LEU A 184 -1.98 6.72 11.53
C LEU A 184 -2.49 7.45 12.76
N GLN A 185 -1.60 7.98 13.59
CA GLN A 185 -2.00 8.79 14.73
C GLN A 185 -2.66 10.10 14.29
N VAL A 186 -2.09 10.82 13.31
CA VAL A 186 -2.72 12.02 12.73
C VAL A 186 -4.10 11.72 12.16
N LEU A 187 -4.24 10.63 11.40
CA LEU A 187 -5.54 10.19 10.88
C LEU A 187 -6.55 9.95 12.02
N TYR A 188 -6.13 9.27 13.09
CA TYR A 188 -6.99 9.02 14.24
C TYR A 188 -7.36 10.32 14.99
N ASP A 189 -6.42 11.24 15.16
CA ASP A 189 -6.64 12.53 15.82
C ASP A 189 -7.58 13.41 14.99
N PHE A 190 -7.38 13.48 13.67
CA PHE A 190 -8.27 14.13 12.71
C PHE A 190 -9.71 13.61 12.83
N LEU A 191 -9.90 12.29 12.73
CA LEU A 191 -11.22 11.67 12.86
C LEU A 191 -11.89 11.94 14.22
N ASN A 192 -11.11 12.12 15.28
CA ASN A 192 -11.65 12.47 16.60
C ASN A 192 -11.97 13.95 16.77
N GLN A 193 -11.43 14.83 15.92
CA GLN A 193 -11.74 16.26 15.94
C GLN A 193 -12.97 16.60 15.08
N MET A 194 -13.27 15.80 14.05
CA MET A 194 -14.45 15.96 13.20
C MET A 194 -15.77 15.98 13.97
N ASP A 195 -16.79 16.66 13.46
CA ASP A 195 -18.07 16.77 14.15
C ASP A 195 -18.83 15.44 14.12
N GLU A 196 -19.65 15.19 15.15
CA GLU A 196 -20.44 13.95 15.21
C GLU A 196 -21.44 13.85 14.03
N SER A 197 -21.87 14.99 13.48
CA SER A 197 -22.75 15.07 12.32
C SER A 197 -22.15 14.54 11.02
N ASP A 198 -20.82 14.46 10.95
CA ASP A 198 -20.10 13.96 9.76
C ASP A 198 -20.18 12.44 9.67
N PHE A 199 -20.50 11.78 10.79
CA PHE A 199 -20.67 10.34 10.90
C PHE A 199 -22.15 9.97 10.88
N LYS A 200 -22.55 9.18 9.88
CA LYS A 200 -23.95 8.77 9.73
C LYS A 200 -24.09 7.27 9.96
N GLN A 201 -25.02 6.92 10.83
CA GLN A 201 -25.44 5.52 10.98
C GLN A 201 -26.24 5.13 9.72
N GLU A 202 -25.72 4.17 8.98
CA GLU A 202 -26.38 3.60 7.82
C GLU A 202 -27.21 2.38 8.21
N LYS A 203 -28.01 1.85 7.25
CA LYS A 203 -28.74 0.59 7.44
C LYS A 203 -27.78 -0.55 7.82
N GLY A 204 -28.17 -1.34 8.82
CA GLY A 204 -27.34 -2.41 9.37
C GLY A 204 -26.28 -1.87 10.33
N ARG A 205 -25.15 -2.57 10.46
CA ARG A 205 -24.01 -2.15 11.30
C ARG A 205 -22.96 -1.38 10.49
N LYS A 206 -23.44 -0.42 9.69
CA LYS A 206 -22.60 0.38 8.80
C LYS A 206 -22.59 1.83 9.25
N ILE A 207 -21.42 2.46 9.17
CA ILE A 207 -21.23 3.86 9.51
C ILE A 207 -20.52 4.52 8.35
N SER A 208 -21.09 5.59 7.81
CA SER A 208 -20.49 6.38 6.74
C SER A 208 -19.89 7.68 7.29
N LEU A 209 -18.79 8.09 6.67
CA LEU A 209 -18.11 9.36 6.87
C LEU A 209 -17.84 9.94 5.48
N GLN A 210 -18.18 11.20 5.25
CA GLN A 210 -17.86 11.90 4.01
C GLN A 210 -16.91 13.05 4.33
N LEU A 211 -15.74 13.02 3.69
CA LEU A 211 -14.78 14.11 3.72
C LEU A 211 -14.98 14.96 2.47
N ASP A 212 -15.10 16.26 2.63
CA ASP A 212 -15.10 17.20 1.51
C ASP A 212 -13.68 17.70 1.19
N LYS A 213 -13.55 18.58 0.20
CA LYS A 213 -12.25 19.14 -0.21
C LYS A 213 -11.59 20.00 0.87
N GLN A 214 -12.34 20.61 1.80
CA GLN A 214 -11.76 21.32 2.93
C GLN A 214 -11.16 20.33 3.94
N ASP A 215 -11.92 19.29 4.30
CA ASP A 215 -11.46 18.22 5.19
C ASP A 215 -10.19 17.56 4.66
N LEU A 216 -10.18 17.23 3.36
CA LEU A 216 -9.03 16.62 2.69
C LEU A 216 -7.83 17.56 2.63
N SER A 217 -8.06 18.87 2.52
CA SER A 217 -6.98 19.87 2.55
C SER A 217 -6.36 19.99 3.94
N GLU A 218 -7.17 19.95 5.00
CA GLU A 218 -6.69 19.97 6.38
C GLU A 218 -5.90 18.70 6.68
N LEU A 219 -6.47 17.53 6.41
CA LEU A 219 -5.81 16.25 6.61
C LEU A 219 -4.49 16.15 5.82
N ALA A 220 -4.47 16.57 4.55
CA ALA A 220 -3.25 16.59 3.76
C ALA A 220 -2.16 17.49 4.37
N SER A 221 -2.57 18.63 4.95
CA SER A 221 -1.64 19.53 5.65
C SER A 221 -1.06 18.89 6.90
N GLU A 222 -1.88 18.22 7.72
CA GLU A 222 -1.41 17.53 8.94
C GLU A 222 -0.46 16.38 8.61
N VAL A 223 -0.79 15.57 7.59
CA VAL A 223 0.09 14.49 7.11
C VAL A 223 1.41 15.08 6.60
N MET A 224 1.38 16.15 5.81
CA MET A 224 2.60 16.82 5.35
C MET A 224 3.46 17.31 6.51
N GLN A 225 2.88 17.77 7.62
CA GLN A 225 3.64 18.21 8.80
C GLN A 225 4.38 17.04 9.46
N VAL A 226 3.75 15.87 9.59
CA VAL A 226 4.42 14.65 10.07
C VAL A 226 5.61 14.30 9.21
N TRP A 227 5.44 14.39 7.88
CA TRP A 227 6.48 14.04 6.93
C TRP A 227 7.60 15.09 6.84
N ASP A 228 7.33 16.35 7.17
CA ASP A 228 8.32 17.43 7.28
C ASP A 228 9.08 17.37 8.62
N LYS A 229 8.44 16.84 9.68
CA LYS A 229 8.99 16.79 11.02
C LYS A 229 10.34 16.08 11.03
N ASP A 230 11.32 16.74 11.63
CA ASP A 230 12.69 16.27 11.74
C ASP A 230 13.37 15.95 10.40
N ASP A 231 12.95 16.48 9.24
CA ASP A 231 13.44 16.04 7.91
C ASP A 231 13.04 14.57 7.56
N ALA A 232 11.92 14.03 8.07
CA ALA A 232 11.58 12.61 7.88
C ALA A 232 11.48 12.16 6.42
N ALA A 233 10.74 12.88 5.57
CA ALA A 233 10.65 12.60 4.14
C ALA A 233 12.01 12.73 3.44
N VAL A 234 12.82 13.73 3.81
CA VAL A 234 14.17 13.93 3.27
C VAL A 234 15.09 12.77 3.67
N ARG A 235 14.99 12.27 4.91
CA ARG A 235 15.75 11.10 5.36
C ARG A 235 15.34 9.86 4.58
N LEU A 236 14.05 9.62 4.37
CA LEU A 236 13.59 8.50 3.54
C LEU A 236 14.16 8.59 2.12
N LEU A 237 14.04 9.75 1.47
CA LEU A 237 14.52 9.96 0.10
C LEU A 237 16.04 9.87 -0.03
N SER A 238 16.80 10.26 0.99
CA SER A 238 18.27 10.21 0.99
C SER A 238 18.85 8.92 1.58
N THR A 239 18.00 7.95 1.97
CA THR A 239 18.45 6.66 2.47
C THR A 239 18.75 5.73 1.29
N GLY A 240 20.03 5.42 1.10
CA GLY A 240 20.54 4.79 -0.12
C GLY A 240 21.36 5.83 -0.87
N LYS A 241 22.65 5.55 -1.10
CA LYS A 241 23.69 6.54 -1.47
C LYS A 241 23.46 7.28 -2.81
N GLU A 242 22.33 7.10 -3.46
CA GLU A 242 22.01 7.58 -4.80
C GLU A 242 21.45 9.00 -4.80
N ILE A 243 20.76 9.41 -3.72
CA ILE A 243 20.17 10.75 -3.61
C ILE A 243 20.85 11.51 -2.48
N SER A 244 21.52 12.63 -2.81
CA SER A 244 22.13 13.50 -1.81
C SER A 244 21.06 14.13 -0.91
N LYS A 245 21.41 14.50 0.33
CA LYS A 245 20.47 15.20 1.23
C LYS A 245 19.95 16.51 0.59
N THR A 246 20.77 17.20 -0.20
CA THR A 246 20.36 18.42 -0.91
C THR A 246 19.32 18.12 -1.99
N GLU A 247 19.53 17.07 -2.77
CA GLU A 247 18.58 16.66 -3.82
C GLU A 247 17.27 16.14 -3.21
N ALA A 248 17.35 15.35 -2.15
CA ALA A 248 16.17 14.90 -1.39
C ALA A 248 15.36 16.08 -0.84
N LYS A 249 16.02 17.14 -0.33
CA LYS A 249 15.35 18.37 0.10
C LYS A 249 14.64 19.08 -1.05
N ARG A 250 15.28 19.18 -2.22
CA ARG A 250 14.68 19.79 -3.41
C ARG A 250 13.44 19.03 -3.86
N ILE A 251 13.56 17.70 -4.04
CA ILE A 251 12.44 16.82 -4.42
C ILE A 251 11.27 16.96 -3.44
N TRP A 252 11.55 16.90 -2.13
CA TRP A 252 10.52 17.05 -1.11
C TRP A 252 9.88 18.44 -1.11
N SER A 253 10.68 19.49 -1.28
CA SER A 253 10.18 20.87 -1.35
C SER A 253 9.25 21.06 -2.55
N ASP A 254 9.68 20.61 -3.73
CA ASP A 254 8.90 20.70 -4.97
C ASP A 254 7.57 19.94 -4.83
N LEU A 255 7.59 18.73 -4.26
CA LEU A 255 6.39 17.93 -4.01
C LEU A 255 5.44 18.63 -3.02
N LYS A 256 5.97 19.18 -1.92
CA LYS A 256 5.21 19.89 -0.89
C LYS A 256 4.54 21.14 -1.46
N GLU A 257 5.29 21.96 -2.20
CA GLU A 257 4.77 23.17 -2.81
C GLU A 257 3.71 22.88 -3.87
N THR A 258 3.97 21.92 -4.76
CA THR A 258 3.03 21.51 -5.79
C THR A 258 1.74 20.98 -5.18
N SER A 259 1.83 20.08 -4.20
CA SER A 259 0.65 19.49 -3.56
C SER A 259 -0.19 20.53 -2.82
N LYS A 260 0.45 21.48 -2.11
CA LYS A 260 -0.25 22.60 -1.45
C LYS A 260 -0.92 23.53 -2.46
N ALA A 261 -0.25 23.82 -3.58
CA ALA A 261 -0.80 24.68 -4.62
C ALA A 261 -2.03 24.03 -5.29
N GLU A 262 -1.95 22.74 -5.63
CA GLU A 262 -3.07 22.01 -6.22
C GLU A 262 -4.25 21.90 -5.26
N MET A 263 -4.02 21.60 -3.98
CA MET A 263 -5.11 21.56 -3.00
C MET A 263 -5.75 22.94 -2.80
N LYS A 264 -4.95 24.01 -2.75
CA LYS A 264 -5.47 25.38 -2.66
C LYS A 264 -6.32 25.75 -3.88
N LYS A 265 -5.89 25.36 -5.09
CA LYS A 265 -6.68 25.57 -6.32
C LYS A 265 -8.01 24.82 -6.24
N LEU A 266 -7.99 23.56 -5.82
CA LEU A 266 -9.18 22.73 -5.69
C LEU A 266 -10.19 23.29 -4.68
N VAL A 267 -9.71 23.72 -3.51
CA VAL A 267 -10.56 24.36 -2.48
C VAL A 267 -11.16 25.67 -3.00
N ALA A 268 -10.41 26.45 -3.77
CA ALA A 268 -10.89 27.72 -4.33
C ALA A 268 -11.85 27.56 -5.53
N ALA A 269 -11.79 26.44 -6.24
CA ALA A 269 -12.68 26.16 -7.38
C ALA A 269 -14.11 25.93 -6.90
N LYS A 270 -15.04 26.81 -7.25
CA LYS A 270 -16.45 26.72 -6.80
C LYS A 270 -17.26 25.67 -7.56
N ASP A 271 -16.90 25.46 -8.82
CA ASP A 271 -17.62 24.56 -9.73
C ASP A 271 -16.99 23.17 -9.80
N GLU A 272 -16.06 22.86 -8.89
CA GLU A 272 -15.49 21.53 -8.73
C GLU A 272 -15.72 21.03 -7.31
N ASP A 273 -16.04 19.74 -7.22
CA ASP A 273 -16.17 19.03 -5.95
C ASP A 273 -15.18 17.87 -5.90
N LEU A 274 -14.64 17.62 -4.70
CA LEU A 274 -13.87 16.43 -4.38
C LEU A 274 -14.40 15.91 -3.06
N SER A 275 -14.85 14.66 -3.06
CA SER A 275 -15.29 13.99 -1.85
C SER A 275 -14.65 12.62 -1.71
N VAL A 276 -14.39 12.24 -0.46
CA VAL A 276 -14.01 10.88 -0.07
C VAL A 276 -15.06 10.35 0.87
N GLN A 277 -15.81 9.34 0.44
CA GLN A 277 -16.75 8.64 1.29
C GLN A 277 -16.12 7.36 1.84
N LEU A 278 -16.02 7.26 3.16
CA LEU A 278 -15.66 6.05 3.88
C LEU A 278 -16.94 5.40 4.40
N THR A 279 -17.12 4.10 4.17
CA THR A 279 -18.20 3.30 4.75
C THR A 279 -17.60 2.11 5.47
N LEU A 280 -17.65 2.15 6.80
CA LEU A 280 -17.18 1.08 7.66
C LEU A 280 -18.34 0.16 8.03
N ALA A 281 -18.19 -1.14 7.79
CA ALA A 281 -19.09 -2.15 8.29
C ALA A 281 -18.46 -2.90 9.48
N GLN A 282 -19.29 -3.18 10.48
CA GLN A 282 -18.93 -4.00 11.61
C GLN A 282 -19.57 -5.40 11.53
N ASP A 283 -18.90 -6.39 12.10
CA ASP A 283 -19.44 -7.74 12.26
C ASP A 283 -20.47 -7.85 13.41
N ALA A 284 -20.89 -9.08 13.73
CA ALA A 284 -21.83 -9.36 14.81
C ALA A 284 -21.28 -9.06 16.23
N ASP A 285 -19.97 -8.92 16.37
CA ASP A 285 -19.25 -8.58 17.60
C ASP A 285 -18.80 -7.10 17.62
N SER A 286 -19.26 -6.30 16.67
CA SER A 286 -18.88 -4.89 16.50
C SER A 286 -17.39 -4.68 16.15
N LYS A 287 -16.74 -5.71 15.60
CA LYS A 287 -15.35 -5.63 15.11
C LYS A 287 -15.32 -5.21 13.65
N PHE A 288 -14.15 -4.77 13.20
CA PHE A 288 -13.91 -4.42 11.80
C PHE A 288 -14.24 -5.61 10.88
N LYS A 289 -15.10 -5.38 9.89
CA LYS A 289 -15.45 -6.36 8.87
C LYS A 289 -14.99 -5.90 7.49
N ASP A 290 -15.48 -4.75 7.05
CA ASP A 290 -15.12 -4.16 5.77
C ASP A 290 -15.10 -2.63 5.83
N LEU A 291 -14.28 -2.02 4.99
CA LEU A 291 -14.21 -0.58 4.77
C LEU A 291 -14.23 -0.31 3.27
N LYS A 292 -15.21 0.46 2.83
CA LYS A 292 -15.29 0.97 1.46
C LYS A 292 -14.85 2.41 1.43
N ILE A 293 -13.97 2.77 0.51
CA ILE A 293 -13.50 4.13 0.29
C ILE A 293 -13.84 4.49 -1.15
N ARG A 294 -14.66 5.52 -1.36
CA ARG A 294 -14.93 6.05 -2.70
C ARG A 294 -14.41 7.48 -2.78
N THR A 295 -13.53 7.74 -3.72
CA THR A 295 -13.00 9.07 -4.01
C THR A 295 -13.63 9.54 -5.32
N LEU A 296 -14.41 10.62 -5.25
CA LEU A 296 -15.15 11.17 -6.39
C LEU A 296 -14.77 12.64 -6.59
N ARG A 297 -14.33 12.99 -7.81
CA ARG A 297 -14.18 14.38 -8.24
C ARG A 297 -15.13 14.68 -9.39
N THR A 298 -15.85 15.79 -9.27
CA THR A 298 -16.77 16.25 -10.31
C THR A 298 -16.48 17.70 -10.70
N ALA A 299 -16.82 18.05 -11.93
CA ALA A 299 -16.79 19.41 -12.46
C ALA A 299 -18.20 20.01 -12.57
N ALA A 300 -18.27 21.22 -13.12
CA ALA A 300 -19.51 21.95 -13.36
C ALA A 300 -20.52 21.06 -14.12
N GLY A 301 -21.77 21.03 -13.64
CA GLY A 301 -22.80 20.20 -14.25
C GLY A 301 -22.73 18.70 -13.89
N ASN A 302 -21.99 18.34 -12.84
CA ASN A 302 -21.83 16.97 -12.33
C ASN A 302 -21.13 16.00 -13.30
N GLU A 303 -20.29 16.53 -14.20
CA GLU A 303 -19.40 15.69 -15.00
C GLU A 303 -18.38 15.02 -14.08
N THR A 304 -18.28 13.69 -14.15
CA THR A 304 -17.32 12.93 -13.32
C THR A 304 -15.93 13.03 -13.93
N LEU A 305 -15.01 13.67 -13.22
CA LEU A 305 -13.61 13.77 -13.63
C LEU A 305 -12.81 12.52 -13.24
N PHE A 306 -13.04 12.01 -12.02
CA PHE A 306 -12.55 10.70 -11.62
C PHE A 306 -13.41 10.08 -10.52
N ASP A 307 -13.50 8.75 -10.53
CA ASP A 307 -14.18 7.92 -9.52
C ASP A 307 -13.35 6.67 -9.25
N PHE A 308 -12.78 6.60 -8.05
CA PHE A 308 -12.04 5.45 -7.54
C PHE A 308 -12.80 4.82 -6.39
N SER A 309 -12.87 3.50 -6.37
CA SER A 309 -13.41 2.74 -5.24
C SER A 309 -12.38 1.75 -4.74
N THR A 310 -12.13 1.77 -3.44
CA THR A 310 -11.29 0.80 -2.73
C THR A 310 -12.15 0.07 -1.71
N ASP A 311 -12.26 -1.24 -1.84
CA ASP A 311 -12.87 -2.13 -0.85
C ASP A 311 -11.77 -2.82 -0.05
N ILE A 312 -11.87 -2.77 1.28
CA ILE A 312 -10.95 -3.44 2.21
C ILE A 312 -11.79 -4.40 3.06
N GLU A 313 -11.56 -5.70 2.96
CA GLU A 313 -12.27 -6.73 3.69
C GLU A 313 -11.33 -7.47 4.64
N ALA A 314 -11.75 -7.65 5.89
CA ALA A 314 -11.07 -8.56 6.80
C ALA A 314 -11.47 -10.01 6.54
N LEU A 315 -10.46 -10.85 6.32
CA LEU A 315 -10.61 -12.28 6.11
C LEU A 315 -10.16 -13.04 7.37
N PRO A 316 -10.53 -14.33 7.51
CA PRO A 316 -9.89 -15.21 8.47
C PRO A 316 -8.37 -15.16 8.30
N PHE A 317 -7.65 -15.06 9.42
CA PHE A 317 -6.19 -14.97 9.40
C PHE A 317 -5.59 -16.18 8.68
N GLU A 318 -4.82 -15.91 7.63
CA GLU A 318 -4.03 -16.87 6.89
C GLU A 318 -2.59 -16.80 7.39
N VAL A 319 -2.09 -17.93 7.91
CA VAL A 319 -0.75 -18.00 8.48
C VAL A 319 0.29 -17.66 7.42
N VAL A 320 1.13 -16.67 7.73
CA VAL A 320 2.24 -16.29 6.86
C VAL A 320 3.25 -17.44 6.78
N GLN A 321 3.57 -17.86 5.55
CA GLN A 321 4.55 -18.91 5.30
C GLN A 321 5.93 -18.59 5.90
N LYS A 322 6.68 -19.64 6.25
CA LYS A 322 8.03 -19.47 6.82
C LYS A 322 8.96 -18.78 5.82
N MET A 323 9.85 -17.93 6.35
CA MET A 323 10.92 -17.33 5.56
C MET A 323 11.79 -18.41 4.89
N PRO A 324 12.20 -18.22 3.62
CA PRO A 324 13.01 -19.20 2.92
C PRO A 324 14.38 -19.34 3.61
N GLU A 325 14.84 -20.58 3.71
CA GLU A 325 16.22 -20.90 4.10
C GLU A 325 17.18 -20.52 2.95
N GLU A 326 18.46 -20.31 3.27
CA GLU A 326 19.47 -19.87 2.29
C GLU A 326 19.55 -20.76 1.04
N ASN A 327 19.39 -22.08 1.20
CA ASN A 327 19.38 -23.04 0.08
C ASN A 327 18.14 -22.94 -0.83
N LYS A 328 17.07 -22.28 -0.37
CA LYS A 328 15.85 -21.97 -1.11
C LYS A 328 15.87 -20.59 -1.75
N ILE A 329 16.92 -19.80 -1.51
CA ILE A 329 17.14 -18.52 -2.18
C ILE A 329 17.99 -18.78 -3.43
N VAL A 330 17.66 -18.10 -4.53
CA VAL A 330 18.47 -18.11 -5.75
C VAL A 330 19.80 -17.42 -5.46
N ASN A 331 20.90 -18.15 -5.61
CA ASN A 331 22.22 -17.54 -5.40
C ASN A 331 22.74 -16.88 -6.69
N LYS A 332 23.83 -16.13 -6.56
CA LYS A 332 24.45 -15.43 -7.69
C LYS A 332 24.79 -16.33 -8.87
N LYS A 333 25.36 -17.51 -8.65
CA LYS A 333 25.74 -18.44 -9.73
C LYS A 333 24.52 -18.92 -10.52
N GLU A 334 23.43 -19.17 -9.82
CA GLU A 334 22.16 -19.56 -10.43
C GLU A 334 21.54 -18.42 -11.24
N LEU A 335 21.58 -17.19 -10.70
CA LEU A 335 21.11 -15.98 -11.38
C LEU A 335 21.96 -15.67 -12.63
N ASP A 336 23.29 -15.70 -12.51
CA ASP A 336 24.24 -15.46 -13.60
C ASP A 336 24.04 -16.46 -14.74
N LYS A 337 23.77 -17.73 -14.41
CA LYS A 337 23.43 -18.75 -15.40
C LYS A 337 22.13 -18.40 -16.15
N ALA A 338 21.06 -18.05 -15.42
CA ALA A 338 19.78 -17.69 -16.04
C ALA A 338 19.91 -16.48 -16.98
N ILE A 339 20.68 -15.46 -16.56
CA ILE A 339 20.99 -14.29 -17.40
C ILE A 339 21.79 -14.71 -18.65
N SER A 340 22.83 -15.54 -18.48
CA SER A 340 23.65 -16.02 -19.60
C SER A 340 22.84 -16.83 -20.61
N ASP A 341 21.91 -17.67 -20.15
CA ASP A 341 21.01 -18.44 -21.01
C ASP A 341 20.11 -17.49 -21.82
N GLY A 342 19.57 -16.45 -21.18
CA GLY A 342 18.78 -15.42 -21.85
C GLY A 342 19.57 -14.62 -22.88
N LEU A 343 20.79 -14.19 -22.53
CA LEU A 343 21.67 -13.46 -23.45
C LEU A 343 22.05 -14.32 -24.65
N LYS A 344 22.34 -15.60 -24.45
CA LYS A 344 22.63 -16.54 -25.54
C LYS A 344 21.45 -16.60 -26.51
N LYS A 345 20.22 -16.77 -26.00
CA LYS A 345 19.02 -16.80 -26.84
C LYS A 345 18.76 -15.49 -27.57
N TYR A 346 18.97 -14.35 -26.92
CA TYR A 346 18.88 -13.03 -27.55
C TYR A 346 19.87 -12.86 -28.71
N LEU A 347 21.11 -13.30 -28.53
CA LEU A 347 22.16 -13.21 -29.56
C LEU A 347 21.91 -14.18 -30.73
N GLU A 348 21.19 -15.27 -30.51
CA GLU A 348 20.75 -16.18 -31.59
C GLU A 348 19.60 -15.58 -32.40
N ALA A 349 18.70 -14.81 -31.78
CA ALA A 349 17.57 -14.17 -32.46
C ALA A 349 17.95 -12.90 -33.25
N THR A 350 19.09 -12.28 -32.93
CA THR A 350 19.56 -11.02 -33.53
C THR A 350 20.68 -11.20 -34.57
N ARG A 351 21.05 -12.44 -34.87
CA ARG A 351 21.94 -12.82 -35.99
C ARG A 351 21.12 -13.36 -37.14
#